data_AF-A0A1D1YJ38-F1
#
_entry.id   AF-A0A1D1YJ38-F1
#
_cell.length_a   1.000
_cell.length_b   1.000
_cell.length_c   1.000
_cell.angle_alpha   90.00
_cell.angle_beta   90.00
_cell.angle_gamma   90.00
#
_symmetry.space_group_name_H-M   'P 1'
#
loop_
_entity.id
_entity.type
_entity.pdbx_description
1 polymer ?
#
loop_
_entity_poly.entity_id
_entity_poly.type
_entity_poly.pdbx_seq_one_letter_code
_entity_poly.pdbx_strand_id
1 'polypeptide(L)'
;PHYPDPLSTTMNDGISILLAFFVIVVVFRWLLASTSETQILRRPHNTTLDQFRMRPRPVTAEMVETVCAMFPNIPPAAVQYDLQKTGSVEVTCDNILQQNGTLPMPPAAFPQQSSTSPSTSSASSSSSSITNASQQSLVHRFQLEEAVAKNAAPEEPPKTWEQTAEKRAEILRKRKEAMILKARMRYIEQEKNDQNTKVQTVSPTSSSLPTELISKNFDLSSETRRQQSSHSIELKMGNTNRKN
;
A
#
# COMPACT_ATOMS: atom_id res chain seq x y z
N PRO A 1 -56.05 -44.48 -31.43
CA PRO A 1 -55.67 -44.60 -30.00
C PRO A 1 -54.20 -45.00 -29.87
N HIS A 2 -53.31 -44.02 -29.79
CA HIS A 2 -51.89 -44.25 -29.53
C HIS A 2 -51.52 -43.37 -28.33
N TYR A 3 -51.55 -43.96 -27.14
CA TYR A 3 -51.03 -43.31 -25.94
C TYR A 3 -49.50 -43.42 -25.99
N PRO A 4 -48.75 -42.31 -25.88
CA PRO A 4 -47.31 -42.41 -25.70
C PRO A 4 -47.02 -42.84 -24.25
N ASP A 5 -46.25 -43.91 -24.11
CA ASP A 5 -45.83 -44.44 -22.82
C ASP A 5 -44.97 -43.41 -22.05
N PRO A 6 -45.28 -43.09 -20.78
CA PRO A 6 -44.62 -42.02 -20.04
C PRO A 6 -43.24 -42.38 -19.45
N LEU A 7 -42.62 -43.49 -19.88
CA LEU A 7 -41.48 -44.07 -19.15
C LEU A 7 -40.08 -43.73 -19.70
N SER A 8 -39.94 -43.14 -20.88
CA SER A 8 -38.61 -42.80 -21.44
C SER A 8 -38.19 -41.33 -21.27
N THR A 9 -39.10 -40.43 -20.83
CA THR A 9 -38.81 -38.98 -20.73
C THR A 9 -38.11 -38.62 -19.41
N THR A 10 -38.21 -39.47 -18.39
CA THR A 10 -37.71 -39.20 -17.03
C THR A 10 -36.20 -38.96 -16.96
N MET A 11 -35.41 -39.60 -17.82
CA MET A 11 -33.95 -39.49 -17.77
C MET A 11 -33.48 -38.17 -18.40
N ASN A 12 -34.09 -37.74 -19.51
CA ASN A 12 -33.76 -36.49 -20.18
C ASN A 12 -34.34 -35.26 -19.44
N ASP A 13 -35.52 -35.40 -18.83
CA ASP A 13 -36.09 -34.39 -17.94
C ASP A 13 -35.24 -34.24 -16.68
N GLY A 14 -34.76 -35.34 -16.08
CA GLY A 14 -33.84 -35.31 -14.95
C GLY A 14 -32.55 -34.54 -15.26
N ILE A 15 -31.96 -34.77 -16.44
CA ILE A 15 -30.77 -34.05 -16.91
C ILE A 15 -31.07 -32.56 -17.12
N SER A 16 -32.25 -32.23 -17.66
CA SER A 16 -32.68 -30.85 -17.88
C SER A 16 -32.95 -30.11 -16.56
N ILE A 17 -33.53 -30.80 -15.57
CA ILE A 17 -33.76 -30.31 -14.21
C ILE A 17 -32.43 -30.09 -13.47
N LEU A 18 -31.46 -30.99 -13.63
CA LEU A 18 -30.12 -30.83 -13.05
C LEU A 18 -29.36 -29.66 -13.69
N LEU A 19 -29.47 -29.48 -15.00
CA LEU A 19 -28.92 -28.31 -15.70
C LEU A 19 -29.57 -27.01 -15.24
N ALA A 20 -30.90 -27.00 -15.06
CA ALA A 20 -31.61 -25.84 -14.53
C ALA A 20 -31.16 -25.49 -13.11
N PHE A 21 -31.05 -26.47 -12.21
CA PHE A 21 -30.53 -26.25 -10.86
C PHE A 21 -29.08 -25.77 -10.85
N PHE A 22 -28.22 -26.30 -11.72
CA PHE A 22 -26.83 -25.86 -11.83
C PHE A 22 -26.72 -24.40 -12.31
N VAL A 23 -27.48 -24.02 -13.34
CA VAL A 23 -27.54 -22.63 -13.83
C VAL A 23 -28.11 -21.70 -12.75
N ILE A 24 -29.16 -22.12 -12.05
CA ILE A 24 -29.73 -21.36 -10.93
C ILE A 24 -28.68 -21.18 -9.82
N VAL A 25 -27.93 -22.21 -9.43
CA VAL A 25 -26.87 -22.10 -8.43
C VAL A 25 -25.72 -21.21 -8.90
N VAL A 26 -25.35 -21.26 -10.18
CA VAL A 26 -24.32 -20.37 -10.75
C VAL A 26 -24.80 -18.92 -10.77
N VAL A 27 -26.06 -18.67 -11.14
CA VAL A 27 -26.67 -17.33 -11.14
C VAL A 27 -26.91 -16.84 -9.73
N PHE A 28 -27.33 -17.69 -8.78
CA PHE A 28 -27.47 -17.33 -7.36
C PHE A 28 -26.11 -17.10 -6.72
N ARG A 29 -25.09 -17.89 -7.06
CA ARG A 29 -23.72 -17.69 -6.59
C ARG A 29 -23.10 -16.47 -7.23
N TRP A 30 -23.47 -16.15 -8.46
CA TRP A 30 -23.12 -14.90 -9.10
C TRP A 30 -23.89 -13.73 -8.49
N LEU A 31 -25.18 -13.84 -8.18
CA LEU A 31 -26.01 -12.78 -7.58
C LEU A 31 -25.71 -12.54 -6.08
N LEU A 32 -25.39 -13.59 -5.31
CA LEU A 32 -24.91 -13.47 -3.93
C LEU A 32 -23.43 -13.08 -3.88
N ALA A 33 -22.63 -13.33 -4.93
CA ALA A 33 -21.26 -12.80 -5.02
C ALA A 33 -21.19 -11.42 -5.71
N SER A 34 -22.18 -11.02 -6.50
CA SER A 34 -22.21 -9.75 -7.26
C SER A 34 -22.72 -8.58 -6.43
N THR A 35 -23.08 -8.78 -5.16
CA THR A 35 -23.15 -7.67 -4.19
C THR A 35 -21.78 -7.24 -3.64
N SER A 36 -20.68 -7.59 -4.33
CA SER A 36 -19.34 -7.07 -4.02
C SER A 36 -18.71 -6.21 -5.13
N GLU A 37 -19.45 -5.84 -6.18
CA GLU A 37 -18.89 -5.03 -7.27
C GLU A 37 -19.52 -3.63 -7.36
N THR A 38 -19.23 -2.78 -6.37
CA THR A 38 -19.17 -1.32 -6.57
C THR A 38 -18.24 -0.63 -5.56
N GLN A 39 -16.93 -0.92 -5.62
CA GLN A 39 -15.89 -0.03 -5.04
C GLN A 39 -14.57 -0.13 -5.83
N ILE A 40 -14.64 0.09 -7.14
CA ILE A 40 -13.45 0.32 -7.96
C ILE A 40 -13.12 1.82 -7.87
N LEU A 41 -12.48 2.21 -6.76
CA LEU A 41 -11.70 3.46 -6.50
C LEU A 41 -11.59 3.79 -5.00
N ARG A 42 -11.96 2.89 -4.08
CA ARG A 42 -11.55 3.01 -2.67
C ARG A 42 -10.50 1.95 -2.35
N ARG A 43 -9.26 2.45 -2.25
CA ARG A 43 -8.13 1.82 -1.55
C ARG A 43 -8.65 0.91 -0.42
N PRO A 44 -8.33 -0.40 -0.40
CA PRO A 44 -8.70 -1.24 0.73
C PRO A 44 -7.97 -0.70 1.96
N HIS A 45 -8.72 -0.07 2.86
CA HIS A 45 -8.27 0.21 4.21
C HIS A 45 -8.26 -1.11 4.98
N ASN A 46 -7.12 -1.77 4.87
CA ASN A 46 -6.62 -2.80 5.76
C ASN A 46 -6.48 -2.23 7.19
N THR A 47 -7.61 -2.11 7.89
CA THR A 47 -7.77 -1.65 9.29
C THR A 47 -6.96 -2.41 10.33
N THR A 48 -6.33 -3.54 9.99
CA THR A 48 -5.70 -4.43 10.97
C THR A 48 -4.17 -4.38 10.99
N LEU A 49 -3.53 -3.68 10.04
CA LEU A 49 -2.06 -3.56 10.00
C LEU A 49 -1.52 -2.13 10.02
N ASP A 50 -2.37 -1.11 9.84
CA ASP A 50 -1.94 0.30 9.94
C ASP A 50 -2.09 0.90 11.35
N GLN A 51 -2.57 0.13 12.34
CA GLN A 51 -2.60 0.56 13.75
C GLN A 51 -1.19 0.71 14.37
N PHE A 52 -0.13 0.26 13.68
CA PHE A 52 1.24 0.27 14.20
C PHE A 52 2.18 1.28 13.54
N ARG A 53 1.71 2.11 12.61
CA ARG A 53 2.46 3.31 12.17
C ARG A 53 2.06 4.49 13.05
N MET A 54 2.45 4.41 14.32
CA MET A 54 2.35 5.46 15.34
C MET A 54 3.25 6.65 15.00
N ARG A 55 2.97 7.33 13.89
CA ARG A 55 3.44 8.70 13.71
C ARG A 55 2.36 9.58 14.35
N PRO A 56 2.62 10.19 15.52
CA PRO A 56 1.64 11.10 16.12
C PRO A 56 1.37 12.20 15.10
N ARG A 57 0.14 12.22 14.59
CA ARG A 57 -0.28 13.27 13.68
C ARG A 57 -0.47 14.55 14.49
N PRO A 58 -0.04 15.72 13.98
CA PRO A 58 -0.31 16.98 14.64
C PRO A 58 -1.83 17.18 14.72
N VAL A 59 -2.35 17.20 15.94
CA VAL A 59 -3.78 17.47 16.20
C VAL A 59 -3.94 18.97 16.35
N THR A 60 -4.84 19.58 15.57
CA THR A 60 -5.19 21.00 15.72
C THR A 60 -6.27 21.15 16.79
N ALA A 61 -6.29 22.30 17.46
CA ALA A 61 -7.32 22.62 18.46
C ALA A 61 -8.73 22.62 17.83
N GLU A 62 -8.85 23.11 16.60
CA GLU A 62 -10.08 23.10 15.78
C GLU A 62 -10.70 21.71 15.65
N MET A 63 -9.89 20.66 15.44
CA MET A 63 -10.36 19.28 15.31
C MET A 63 -10.95 18.76 16.63
N VAL A 64 -10.41 19.19 17.77
CA VAL A 64 -10.92 18.81 19.09
C VAL A 64 -12.23 19.54 19.37
N GLU A 65 -12.29 20.84 19.09
CA GLU A 65 -13.47 21.67 19.31
C GLU A 65 -14.69 21.19 18.52
N THR A 66 -14.50 20.85 17.24
CA THR A 66 -15.58 20.29 16.39
C THR A 66 -16.15 19.00 16.97
N VAL A 67 -15.31 18.08 17.43
CA VAL A 67 -15.76 16.84 18.07
C VAL A 67 -16.46 17.12 19.41
N CYS A 68 -15.92 18.01 20.24
CA CYS A 68 -16.53 18.40 21.51
C CYS A 68 -17.90 19.09 21.34
N ALA A 69 -18.09 19.87 20.26
CA ALA A 69 -19.38 20.50 19.94
C ALA A 69 -20.46 19.46 19.58
N MET A 70 -20.08 18.37 18.91
CA MET A 70 -20.98 17.26 18.58
C MET A 70 -21.21 16.32 19.77
N PHE A 71 -20.19 16.11 20.61
CA PHE A 71 -20.19 15.15 21.70
C PHE A 71 -19.76 15.82 23.02
N PRO A 72 -20.62 16.62 23.67
CA PRO A 72 -20.28 17.34 24.90
C PRO A 72 -20.04 16.41 26.11
N ASN A 73 -20.47 15.15 26.02
CA ASN A 73 -20.29 14.15 27.08
C ASN A 73 -18.88 13.53 27.11
N ILE A 74 -18.05 13.80 26.09
CA ILE A 74 -16.74 13.17 25.94
C ILE A 74 -15.64 14.14 26.36
N PRO A 75 -14.69 13.71 27.21
CA PRO A 75 -13.62 14.58 27.65
C PRO A 75 -12.67 14.93 26.49
N PRO A 76 -12.22 16.19 26.39
CA PRO A 76 -11.37 16.66 25.29
C PRO A 76 -10.02 15.92 25.21
N ALA A 77 -9.52 15.43 26.34
CA ALA A 77 -8.30 14.63 26.39
C ALA A 77 -8.43 13.28 25.67
N ALA A 78 -9.61 12.63 25.75
CA ALA A 78 -9.87 11.38 25.06
C ALA A 78 -10.05 11.60 23.55
N VAL A 79 -10.72 12.68 23.18
CA VAL A 79 -10.84 13.14 21.78
C VAL A 79 -9.46 13.40 21.17
N GLN A 80 -8.60 14.14 21.87
CA GLN A 80 -7.25 14.44 21.40
C GLN A 80 -6.43 13.16 21.20
N TYR A 81 -6.54 12.21 22.14
CA TYR A 81 -5.84 10.93 22.06
C TYR A 81 -6.33 10.07 20.88
N ASP A 82 -7.63 10.02 20.63
CA ASP A 82 -8.16 9.29 19.47
C ASP A 82 -7.80 10.00 18.16
N LEU A 83 -7.86 11.33 18.09
CA LEU A 83 -7.40 12.11 16.94
C LEU A 83 -5.91 11.93 16.64
N GLN A 84 -5.07 11.73 17.66
CA GLN A 84 -3.66 11.40 17.47
C GLN A 84 -3.46 10.03 16.80
N LYS A 85 -4.41 9.10 17.02
CA LYS A 85 -4.40 7.75 16.43
C LYS A 85 -5.04 7.72 15.04
N THR A 86 -6.22 8.31 14.89
CA THR A 86 -7.02 8.28 13.67
C THR A 86 -6.57 9.35 12.67
N GLY A 87 -6.19 10.53 13.16
CA GLY A 87 -5.81 11.68 12.34
C GLY A 87 -6.94 12.34 11.57
N SER A 88 -8.20 12.05 11.89
CA SER A 88 -9.39 12.56 11.21
C SER A 88 -10.55 12.69 12.19
N VAL A 89 -11.28 13.80 12.06
CA VAL A 89 -12.46 14.10 12.87
C VAL A 89 -13.56 13.09 12.58
N GLU A 90 -13.77 12.76 11.32
CA GLU A 90 -14.80 11.84 10.85
C GLU A 90 -14.62 10.44 11.45
N VAL A 91 -13.39 9.91 11.37
CA VAL A 91 -13.07 8.59 11.95
C VAL A 91 -13.22 8.59 13.46
N THR A 92 -12.88 9.70 14.12
CA THR A 92 -13.05 9.87 15.56
C THR A 92 -14.53 9.88 15.94
N CYS A 93 -15.38 10.55 15.17
CA CYS A 93 -16.83 10.56 15.37
C CYS A 93 -17.43 9.16 15.19
N ASP A 94 -17.01 8.43 14.16
CA ASP A 94 -17.44 7.05 13.93
C ASP A 94 -17.03 6.14 15.09
N ASN A 95 -15.81 6.29 15.61
CA ASN A 95 -15.33 5.54 16.78
C ASN A 95 -16.17 5.83 18.03
N ILE A 96 -16.48 7.10 18.27
CA ILE A 96 -17.35 7.55 19.37
C ILE A 96 -18.72 6.86 19.29
N LEU A 97 -19.33 6.86 18.11
CA LEU A 97 -20.66 6.26 17.90
C LEU A 97 -20.63 4.74 18.06
N GLN A 98 -19.59 4.08 17.55
CA GLN A 98 -19.42 2.63 17.67
C GLN A 98 -19.18 2.18 19.11
N GLN A 99 -18.51 3.00 19.92
CA GLN A 99 -18.12 2.67 21.29
C GLN A 99 -19.09 3.25 22.33
N ASN A 100 -20.36 3.48 21.96
CA ASN A 100 -21.40 4.00 22.87
C ASN A 100 -21.01 5.31 23.60
N GLY A 101 -20.20 6.16 22.96
CA GLY A 101 -19.75 7.41 23.57
C GLY A 101 -18.55 7.29 24.51
N THR A 102 -17.90 6.13 24.61
CA THR A 102 -16.62 6.01 25.34
C THR A 102 -15.44 6.01 24.37
N LEU A 103 -14.45 6.86 24.63
CA LEU A 103 -13.15 6.82 23.94
C LEU A 103 -12.09 6.25 24.89
N PRO A 104 -11.03 5.60 24.36
CA PRO A 104 -9.92 5.17 25.18
C PRO A 104 -9.29 6.40 25.84
N MET A 105 -9.36 6.47 27.17
CA MET A 105 -8.71 7.54 27.91
C MET A 105 -7.19 7.44 27.67
N PRO A 106 -6.51 8.57 27.36
CA PRO A 106 -5.06 8.56 27.27
C PRO A 106 -4.48 7.95 28.56
N PRO A 107 -3.46 7.08 28.47
CA PRO A 107 -2.76 6.61 29.67
C PRO A 107 -2.24 7.86 30.39
N ALA A 108 -2.49 7.95 31.70
CA ALA A 108 -2.02 9.06 32.51
C ALA A 108 -0.51 9.19 32.31
N ALA A 109 -0.09 10.20 31.54
CA ALA A 109 1.31 10.55 31.46
C ALA A 109 1.72 10.87 32.89
N PHE A 110 2.67 10.11 33.44
CA PHE A 110 3.30 10.44 34.71
C PHE A 110 3.63 11.94 34.70
N PRO A 111 3.34 12.69 35.77
CA PRO A 111 3.47 14.14 35.76
C PRO A 111 4.93 14.51 35.48
N GLN A 112 5.21 14.91 34.24
CA GLN A 112 6.37 15.70 33.92
C GLN A 112 6.11 17.05 34.58
N GLN A 113 6.76 17.27 35.72
CA GLN A 113 6.73 18.55 36.42
C GLN A 113 6.98 19.67 35.41
N SER A 114 6.08 20.64 35.39
CA SER A 114 6.25 21.90 34.69
C SER A 114 7.51 22.59 35.20
N SER A 115 8.59 22.53 34.44
CA SER A 115 9.73 23.43 34.60
C SER A 115 9.90 24.27 33.34
N THR A 116 9.74 25.55 33.55
CA THR A 116 10.02 26.66 32.65
C THR A 116 11.43 26.56 32.03
N SER A 117 11.52 26.90 30.74
CA SER A 117 12.73 27.22 29.95
C SER A 117 13.54 26.07 29.29
N PRO A 118 14.11 26.32 28.08
CA PRO A 118 14.67 25.27 27.23
C PRO A 118 16.15 25.04 27.52
N SER A 119 16.50 23.83 27.93
CA SER A 119 17.88 23.37 27.97
C SER A 119 17.95 21.94 27.45
N THR A 120 18.78 21.81 26.42
CA THR A 120 19.21 20.58 25.78
C THR A 120 19.66 19.55 26.83
N SER A 121 18.93 18.46 26.97
CA SER A 121 19.51 17.20 27.42
C SER A 121 18.57 16.04 27.11
N SER A 122 19.09 15.14 26.30
CA SER A 122 18.55 13.84 25.97
C SER A 122 18.25 13.04 27.24
N ALA A 123 16.99 12.63 27.42
CA ALA A 123 16.62 11.64 28.43
C ALA A 123 15.84 10.49 27.76
N SER A 124 16.57 9.41 27.61
CA SER A 124 16.19 8.06 27.22
C SER A 124 14.85 7.59 27.75
N SER A 125 13.93 7.27 26.83
CA SER A 125 12.79 6.40 27.09
C SER A 125 13.29 4.96 27.24
N SER A 126 12.93 4.33 28.36
CA SER A 126 13.09 2.91 28.63
C SER A 126 12.12 2.11 27.75
N SER A 127 12.41 2.06 26.44
CA SER A 127 11.92 1.00 25.59
C SER A 127 12.65 -0.28 25.98
N SER A 128 11.91 -1.27 26.44
CA SER A 128 12.32 -2.67 26.48
C SER A 128 13.28 -2.98 25.33
N SER A 129 14.51 -3.36 25.70
CA SER A 129 15.67 -3.62 24.86
C SER A 129 15.35 -4.43 23.61
N ILE A 130 15.01 -3.75 22.51
CA ILE A 130 15.36 -4.18 21.15
C ILE A 130 16.78 -3.66 20.93
N THR A 131 17.75 -4.28 21.61
CA THR A 131 19.16 -3.95 21.42
C THR A 131 19.56 -4.43 20.03
N ASN A 132 20.02 -3.48 19.20
CA ASN A 132 20.81 -3.69 17.98
C ASN A 132 20.17 -4.36 16.75
N ALA A 133 18.91 -4.82 16.79
CA ALA A 133 18.28 -5.44 15.62
C ALA A 133 17.86 -4.44 14.51
N SER A 134 17.85 -3.12 14.75
CA SER A 134 17.56 -2.11 13.72
C SER A 134 18.79 -1.64 12.93
N GLN A 135 20.01 -1.97 13.39
CA GLN A 135 21.26 -1.61 12.71
C GLN A 135 21.73 -2.71 11.74
N GLN A 136 21.18 -3.91 11.82
CA GLN A 136 21.51 -5.00 10.90
C GLN A 136 20.71 -4.86 9.61
N SER A 137 21.39 -4.93 8.46
CA SER A 137 20.73 -4.87 7.16
C SER A 137 19.69 -6.00 7.05
N LEU A 138 18.53 -5.70 6.47
CA LEU A 138 17.49 -6.72 6.22
C LEU A 138 18.03 -7.87 5.36
N VAL A 139 19.01 -7.59 4.50
CA VAL A 139 19.71 -8.58 3.69
C VAL A 139 20.45 -9.59 4.58
N HIS A 140 21.18 -9.09 5.58
CA HIS A 140 21.90 -9.94 6.53
C HIS A 140 20.94 -10.74 7.43
N ARG A 141 19.84 -10.11 7.88
CA ARG A 141 18.83 -10.75 8.73
C ARG A 141 18.12 -11.92 8.05
N PHE A 142 17.90 -11.82 6.73
CA PHE A 142 17.26 -12.86 5.93
C PHE A 142 18.26 -13.72 5.15
N GLN A 143 19.57 -13.58 5.40
CA GLN A 143 20.66 -14.32 4.73
C GLN A 143 20.57 -14.22 3.18
N LEU A 144 20.25 -13.04 2.65
CA LEU A 144 20.02 -12.80 1.22
C LEU A 144 21.26 -12.34 0.45
N GLU A 145 22.45 -12.41 1.05
CA GLU A 145 23.68 -11.88 0.47
C GLU A 145 24.06 -12.57 -0.85
N GLU A 146 23.88 -13.88 -0.96
CA GLU A 146 24.14 -14.64 -2.20
C GLU A 146 23.17 -14.26 -3.33
N ALA A 147 21.89 -14.08 -3.00
CA ALA A 147 20.86 -13.69 -3.97
C ALA A 147 21.11 -12.28 -4.51
N VAL A 148 21.63 -11.39 -3.66
CA VAL A 148 22.09 -10.06 -4.07
C VAL A 148 23.31 -10.16 -4.97
N ALA A 149 24.33 -10.95 -4.59
CA ALA A 149 25.55 -11.10 -5.38
C ALA A 149 25.26 -11.61 -6.79
N LYS A 150 24.24 -12.47 -6.93
CA LYS A 150 23.78 -13.03 -8.20
C LYS A 150 22.96 -12.05 -9.06
N ASN A 151 22.59 -10.86 -8.57
CA ASN A 151 21.63 -9.95 -9.22
C ASN A 151 20.39 -10.69 -9.76
N ALA A 152 19.92 -11.70 -9.01
CA ALA A 152 18.82 -12.54 -9.47
C ALA A 152 17.54 -11.70 -9.52
N ALA A 153 16.94 -11.60 -10.70
CA ALA A 153 15.65 -10.96 -10.88
C ALA A 153 14.62 -11.62 -9.95
N PRO A 154 13.94 -10.86 -9.07
CA PRO A 154 13.07 -11.44 -8.05
C PRO A 154 11.82 -12.04 -8.72
N GLU A 155 11.80 -13.36 -8.87
CA GLU A 155 10.61 -14.11 -9.29
C GLU A 155 9.56 -14.03 -8.16
N GLU A 156 8.47 -13.30 -8.40
CA GLU A 156 7.40 -13.17 -7.42
C GLU A 156 6.60 -14.48 -7.36
N PRO A 157 6.53 -15.18 -6.21
CA PRO A 157 5.76 -16.41 -6.11
C PRO A 157 4.27 -16.12 -6.32
N PRO A 158 3.49 -17.09 -6.85
CA PRO A 158 2.08 -16.90 -7.14
C PRO A 158 1.30 -16.44 -5.91
N LYS A 159 0.34 -15.53 -6.12
CA LYS A 159 -0.53 -14.97 -5.08
C LYS A 159 -1.66 -15.94 -4.71
N THR A 160 -1.35 -17.22 -4.56
CA THR A 160 -2.28 -18.27 -4.15
C THR A 160 -1.89 -18.77 -2.77
N TRP A 161 -2.87 -18.93 -1.88
CA TRP A 161 -2.64 -19.57 -0.59
C TRP A 161 -2.70 -21.08 -0.80
N GLU A 162 -1.57 -21.75 -0.57
CA GLU A 162 -1.53 -23.21 -0.60
C GLU A 162 -2.34 -23.81 0.54
N GLN A 163 -2.88 -25.00 0.32
CA GLN A 163 -3.72 -25.71 1.30
C GLN A 163 -2.92 -26.25 2.49
N THR A 164 -1.64 -26.58 2.27
CA THR A 164 -0.74 -27.08 3.32
C THR A 164 -0.03 -25.94 4.04
N ALA A 165 0.04 -26.00 5.38
CA ALA A 165 0.68 -24.98 6.21
C ALA A 165 2.16 -24.76 5.88
N GLU A 166 2.90 -25.85 5.62
CA GLU A 166 4.31 -25.84 5.27
C GLU A 166 4.58 -25.07 3.96
N LYS A 167 3.88 -25.45 2.88
CA LYS A 167 3.96 -24.76 1.58
C LYS A 167 3.60 -23.28 1.68
N ARG A 168 2.61 -22.93 2.52
CA ARG A 168 2.23 -21.55 2.77
C ARG A 168 3.35 -20.77 3.47
N ALA A 169 4.01 -21.37 4.46
CA ALA A 169 5.14 -20.74 5.15
C ALA A 169 6.30 -20.48 4.19
N GLU A 170 6.63 -21.44 3.31
CA GLU A 170 7.64 -21.28 2.28
C GLU A 170 7.32 -20.15 1.31
N ILE A 171 6.09 -20.08 0.80
CA ILE A 171 5.65 -19.02 -0.12
C ILE A 171 5.75 -17.64 0.56
N LEU A 172 5.32 -17.54 1.82
CA LEU A 172 5.44 -16.30 2.57
C LEU A 172 6.90 -15.90 2.77
N ARG A 173 7.79 -16.87 2.99
CA ARG A 173 9.23 -16.62 3.11
C ARG A 173 9.81 -16.11 1.79
N LYS A 174 9.58 -16.83 0.68
CA LYS A 174 10.00 -16.42 -0.68
C LYS A 174 9.49 -15.03 -1.04
N ARG A 175 8.25 -14.71 -0.69
CA ARG A 175 7.66 -13.40 -0.94
C ARG A 175 8.35 -12.28 -0.14
N LYS A 176 8.71 -12.53 1.12
CA LYS A 176 9.49 -11.57 1.93
C LYS A 176 10.86 -11.33 1.32
N GLU A 177 11.54 -12.41 0.91
CA GLU A 177 12.85 -12.35 0.27
C GLU A 177 12.81 -11.55 -1.04
N ALA A 178 11.85 -11.85 -1.93
CA ALA A 178 11.63 -11.10 -3.17
C ALA A 178 11.35 -9.61 -2.93
N MET A 179 10.55 -9.28 -1.91
CA MET A 179 10.26 -7.89 -1.52
C MET A 179 11.52 -7.15 -1.07
N ILE A 180 12.37 -7.78 -0.26
CA ILE A 180 13.63 -7.18 0.23
C ILE A 180 14.57 -6.88 -0.94
N LEU A 181 14.73 -7.83 -1.87
CA LEU A 181 15.55 -7.64 -3.07
C LEU A 181 15.03 -6.49 -3.94
N LYS A 182 13.72 -6.47 -4.21
CA LYS A 182 13.07 -5.40 -4.99
C LYS A 182 13.23 -4.03 -4.33
N ALA A 183 13.07 -3.96 -3.01
CA ALA A 183 13.27 -2.72 -2.25
C ALA A 183 14.72 -2.22 -2.37
N ARG A 184 15.71 -3.12 -2.27
CA ARG A 184 17.13 -2.80 -2.46
C ARG A 184 17.42 -2.26 -3.86
N MET A 185 16.90 -2.91 -4.90
CA MET A 185 17.09 -2.46 -6.28
C MET A 185 16.54 -1.04 -6.47
N ARG A 186 15.33 -0.76 -5.94
CA ARG A 186 14.73 0.57 -6.02
C ARG A 186 15.51 1.63 -5.24
N TYR A 187 16.06 1.27 -4.08
CA TYR A 187 16.87 2.17 -3.26
C TYR A 187 18.14 2.62 -4.00
N ILE A 188 18.87 1.67 -4.62
CA ILE A 188 20.08 1.96 -5.40
C ILE A 188 19.76 2.86 -6.60
N GLU A 189 18.63 2.64 -7.28
CA GLU A 189 18.20 3.48 -8.40
C GLU A 189 17.87 4.92 -7.96
N GLN A 190 17.20 5.07 -6.80
CA GLN A 190 16.91 6.37 -6.23
C GLN A 190 18.19 7.13 -5.85
N GLU A 191 19.16 6.48 -5.21
CA GLU A 191 20.45 7.10 -4.90
C GLU A 191 21.18 7.59 -6.15
N LYS A 192 21.17 6.81 -7.25
CA LYS A 192 21.77 7.24 -8.53
C LYS A 192 21.05 8.47 -9.10
N ASN A 193 19.73 8.48 -9.05
CA ASN A 193 18.93 9.60 -9.55
C ASN A 193 19.11 10.87 -8.70
N ASP A 194 19.19 10.73 -7.38
CA ASP A 194 19.42 11.85 -6.45
C ASP A 194 20.83 12.42 -6.62
N GLN A 195 21.84 11.58 -6.86
CA GLN A 195 23.20 12.05 -7.16
C GLN A 195 23.26 12.76 -8.52
N ASN A 196 22.57 12.26 -9.54
CA ASN A 196 22.46 12.95 -10.83
C ASN A 196 21.76 14.32 -10.70
N THR A 197 20.74 14.41 -9.84
CA THR A 197 19.99 15.66 -9.58
C THR A 197 20.83 16.67 -8.79
N LYS A 198 21.71 16.20 -7.88
CA LYS A 198 22.59 17.05 -7.06
C LYS A 198 23.76 17.66 -7.85
N VAL A 199 24.18 17.06 -8.95
CA VAL A 199 25.23 17.61 -9.85
C VAL A 199 24.72 18.83 -10.64
N GLN A 200 23.41 19.12 -10.65
CA GLN A 200 22.83 20.30 -11.31
C GLN A 200 22.59 21.52 -10.38
N THR A 201 22.90 21.47 -9.08
CA THR A 201 22.54 22.55 -8.13
C THR A 201 23.70 23.17 -7.33
N VAL A 202 24.97 23.05 -7.76
CA VAL A 202 26.08 23.81 -7.16
C VAL A 202 26.84 24.66 -8.17
N SER A 203 26.45 25.94 -8.28
CA SER A 203 27.35 27.03 -8.68
C SER A 203 26.81 28.37 -8.13
N PRO A 204 27.43 28.97 -7.11
CA PRO A 204 27.26 30.39 -6.81
C PRO A 204 28.51 31.23 -7.17
N THR A 205 28.29 32.21 -8.07
CA THR A 205 28.87 33.56 -8.13
C THR A 205 30.36 33.78 -8.48
N SER A 206 30.64 34.32 -9.69
CA SER A 206 31.18 35.69 -9.89
C SER A 206 31.40 36.08 -11.38
N SER A 207 30.99 37.33 -11.69
CA SER A 207 31.43 38.26 -12.76
C SER A 207 31.01 38.10 -14.24
N SER A 208 30.29 39.16 -14.69
CA SER A 208 30.25 39.84 -16.01
C SER A 208 29.67 39.16 -17.28
N LEU A 209 28.64 39.81 -17.83
CA LEU A 209 28.09 39.75 -19.21
C LEU A 209 29.18 40.09 -20.27
N PRO A 210 29.04 39.75 -21.59
CA PRO A 210 27.79 39.52 -22.33
C PRO A 210 27.75 38.29 -23.30
N THR A 211 26.51 37.90 -23.61
CA THR A 211 25.96 37.33 -24.86
C THR A 211 26.91 36.74 -25.91
N GLU A 212 26.94 35.40 -26.05
CA GLU A 212 26.91 34.66 -27.33
C GLU A 212 27.04 33.13 -27.13
N LEU A 213 26.26 32.37 -27.89
CA LEU A 213 26.42 30.92 -28.18
C LEU A 213 26.14 29.89 -27.07
N ILE A 214 24.92 29.87 -26.52
CA ILE A 214 24.32 28.65 -25.96
C ILE A 214 23.10 28.28 -26.80
N SER A 215 23.37 27.75 -27.98
CA SER A 215 22.37 27.07 -28.81
C SER A 215 23.09 25.97 -29.57
N LYS A 216 22.96 24.71 -29.08
CA LYS A 216 23.06 23.46 -29.86
C LYS A 216 23.02 22.18 -29.02
N ASN A 217 23.15 22.23 -27.69
CA ASN A 217 23.26 20.99 -26.89
C ASN A 217 21.98 20.54 -26.17
N PHE A 218 20.87 21.27 -26.30
CA PHE A 218 19.61 20.93 -25.63
C PHE A 218 18.67 20.04 -26.47
N ASP A 219 18.85 19.97 -27.80
CA ASP A 219 17.88 19.29 -28.68
C ASP A 219 18.07 17.76 -28.82
N LEU A 220 19.28 17.25 -28.53
CA LEU A 220 19.61 15.85 -28.83
C LEU A 220 18.93 14.82 -27.90
N SER A 221 18.52 15.23 -26.69
CA SER A 221 17.89 14.33 -25.71
C SER A 221 16.37 14.22 -25.89
N SER A 222 15.73 15.31 -26.32
CA SER A 222 14.30 15.33 -26.68
C SER A 222 14.01 14.51 -27.94
N GLU A 223 14.91 14.53 -28.92
CA GLU A 223 14.77 13.73 -30.15
C GLU A 223 14.97 12.23 -29.91
N THR A 224 15.92 11.84 -29.05
CA THR A 224 16.11 10.42 -28.68
C THR A 224 14.86 9.83 -28.01
N ARG A 225 14.20 10.61 -27.14
CA ARG A 225 12.96 10.20 -26.47
C ARG A 225 11.77 10.15 -27.42
N ARG A 226 11.69 11.06 -28.39
CA ARG A 226 10.67 11.00 -29.46
C ARG A 226 10.89 9.82 -30.39
N GLN A 227 12.13 9.52 -30.78
CA GLN A 227 12.46 8.37 -31.64
C GLN A 227 12.18 7.02 -30.98
N GLN A 228 12.47 6.86 -29.68
CA GLN A 228 12.08 5.64 -28.95
C GLN A 228 10.56 5.50 -28.83
N SER A 229 9.83 6.60 -28.66
CA SER A 229 8.37 6.58 -28.61
C SER A 229 7.77 6.14 -29.96
N SER A 230 8.26 6.64 -31.10
CA SER A 230 7.77 6.22 -32.41
C SER A 230 8.17 4.78 -32.75
N HIS A 231 9.39 4.35 -32.45
CA HIS A 231 9.81 2.96 -32.67
C HIS A 231 9.02 1.96 -31.81
N SER A 232 8.58 2.36 -30.61
CA SER A 232 7.72 1.53 -29.76
C SER A 232 6.28 1.47 -30.26
N ILE A 233 5.78 2.53 -30.90
CA ILE A 233 4.46 2.56 -31.53
C ILE A 233 4.46 1.71 -32.82
N GLU A 234 5.53 1.73 -33.62
CA GLU A 234 5.62 0.95 -34.86
C GLU A 234 5.66 -0.57 -34.59
N LEU A 235 6.38 -1.01 -33.57
CA LEU A 235 6.38 -2.42 -33.14
C LEU A 235 5.01 -2.90 -32.63
N LYS A 236 4.17 -1.98 -32.12
CA LYS A 236 2.83 -2.30 -31.64
C LYS A 236 1.79 -2.34 -32.76
N MET A 237 2.04 -1.69 -33.89
CA MET A 237 1.16 -1.70 -35.06
C MET A 237 1.58 -2.74 -36.13
N GLY A 238 2.85 -3.16 -36.18
CA GLY A 238 3.31 -4.22 -37.10
C GLY A 238 2.88 -5.65 -36.73
N ASN A 239 2.40 -5.88 -35.50
CA ASN A 239 2.04 -7.22 -35.01
C ASN A 239 0.53 -7.54 -35.09
N THR A 240 -0.27 -6.69 -35.73
CA THR A 240 -1.71 -6.95 -35.96
C THR A 240 -2.03 -7.37 -37.38
N ASN A 241 -1.03 -7.52 -38.26
CA ASN A 241 -1.23 -7.89 -39.67
C ASN A 241 -0.43 -9.13 -40.07
N ARG A 242 -0.54 -10.21 -39.29
CA ARG A 242 0.00 -11.52 -39.66
C ARG A 242 -0.89 -12.69 -39.21
N LYS A 243 -2.21 -12.49 -39.31
CA LYS A 243 -3.23 -13.55 -39.28
C LYS A 243 -4.38 -13.13 -40.21
N ASN A 244 -4.16 -13.33 -41.51
CA ASN A 244 -5.17 -13.75 -42.47
C ASN A 244 -4.55 -14.89 -43.27
#